data_AF-A0A0S8L576-F1
#
_entry.id   AF-A0A0S8L576-F1
#
_cell.length_a   1.000
_cell.length_b   1.000
_cell.length_c   1.000
_cell.angle_alpha   90.00
_cell.angle_beta   90.00
_cell.angle_gamma   90.00
#
_symmetry.space_group_name_H-M   'P 1'
#
loop_
_entity.id
_entity.type
_entity.pdbx_description
1 polymer ?
#
loop_
_entity_poly.entity_id
_entity_poly.type
_entity_poly.pdbx_seq_one_letter_code
_entity_poly.pdbx_strand_id
1 'polypeptide(L)'
;MSDTLDNIFASYVNQGTLEEAATWMATLTRNHPELAEDFITALQKGITAASKGDRSVVEAVNAGGHQVSTTKEAGERCLKLLALYSRSLRHTP
;
A
#
# COMPACT_ATOMS: atom_id res chain seq x y z
N MET A 1 -11.07 -12.54 5.31
CA MET A 1 -10.59 -12.31 3.94
C MET A 1 -9.23 -11.65 4.08
N SER A 2 -8.17 -12.26 3.57
CA SER A 2 -6.82 -11.75 3.74
C SER A 2 -6.59 -10.67 2.69
N ASP A 3 -6.81 -9.41 3.04
CA ASP A 3 -6.48 -8.24 2.22
C ASP A 3 -4.97 -8.23 1.98
N THR A 4 -4.59 -8.96 0.95
CA THR A 4 -3.21 -9.18 0.57
C THR A 4 -2.75 -7.93 -0.14
N LEU A 5 -1.49 -7.53 0.09
CA LEU A 5 -0.90 -6.33 -0.51
C LEU A 5 -1.10 -6.24 -2.03
N ASP A 6 -1.17 -7.40 -2.68
CA ASP A 6 -1.55 -7.57 -4.08
C ASP A 6 -2.92 -6.96 -4.41
N ASN A 7 -3.94 -7.24 -3.60
CA ASN A 7 -5.28 -6.73 -3.78
C ASN A 7 -5.34 -5.21 -3.51
N ILE A 8 -4.54 -4.71 -2.57
CA ILE A 8 -4.46 -3.27 -2.28
C ILE A 8 -3.86 -2.53 -3.48
N PHE A 9 -2.73 -2.99 -4.00
CA PHE A 9 -2.09 -2.33 -5.13
C PHE A 9 -2.89 -2.53 -6.42
N ALA A 10 -3.33 -3.74 -6.72
CA ALA A 10 -4.11 -4.04 -7.92
C ALA A 10 -5.48 -3.36 -7.94
N SER A 11 -6.15 -3.19 -6.79
CA SER A 11 -7.49 -2.56 -6.74
C SER A 11 -7.44 -1.05 -6.56
N TYR A 12 -6.51 -0.52 -5.75
CA TYR A 12 -6.50 0.91 -5.39
C TYR A 12 -5.45 1.71 -6.14
N VAL A 13 -4.30 1.12 -6.45
CA VAL A 13 -3.20 1.84 -7.11
C VAL A 13 -3.32 1.76 -8.64
N ASN A 14 -3.88 0.66 -9.18
CA ASN A 14 -4.11 0.53 -10.62
C ASN A 14 -5.13 1.56 -11.18
N GLN A 15 -5.99 2.15 -10.33
CA GLN A 15 -6.99 3.13 -10.75
C GLN A 15 -6.53 4.60 -10.62
N GLY A 16 -5.33 4.88 -10.11
CA GLY A 16 -4.88 6.26 -9.87
C GLY A 16 -3.46 6.38 -9.34
N THR A 17 -3.17 7.47 -8.65
CA THR A 17 -1.85 7.68 -8.01
C THR A 17 -1.78 7.08 -6.60
N LEU A 18 -0.56 6.87 -6.07
CA LEU A 18 -0.37 6.45 -4.66
C LEU A 18 -1.06 7.39 -3.66
N GLU A 19 -1.19 8.67 -4.00
CA GLU A 19 -1.85 9.69 -3.17
C GLU A 19 -3.36 9.50 -3.15
N GLU A 20 -3.96 9.20 -4.30
CA GLU A 20 -5.37 8.85 -4.41
C GLU A 20 -5.67 7.55 -3.68
N ALA A 21 -4.85 6.51 -3.88
CA ALA A 21 -4.98 5.25 -3.17
C ALA A 21 -4.91 5.46 -1.64
N ALA A 22 -3.94 6.24 -1.15
CA ALA A 22 -3.83 6.57 0.28
C ALA A 22 -5.06 7.32 0.82
N THR A 23 -5.59 8.26 0.04
CA THR A 23 -6.79 9.05 0.42
C THR A 23 -8.03 8.16 0.44
N TRP A 24 -8.15 7.26 -0.52
CA TRP A 24 -9.23 6.29 -0.60
C TRP A 24 -9.18 5.30 0.55
N MET A 25 -8.00 4.73 0.84
CA MET A 25 -7.76 3.88 2.00
C MET A 25 -8.12 4.60 3.30
N ALA A 26 -7.70 5.86 3.48
CA ALA A 26 -8.04 6.63 4.68
C ALA A 26 -9.56 6.85 4.81
N THR A 27 -10.24 7.14 3.71
CA THR A 27 -11.71 7.28 3.67
C THR A 27 -12.41 5.96 4.01
N LEU A 28 -11.95 4.85 3.44
CA LEU A 28 -12.48 3.52 3.73
C LEU A 28 -12.27 3.15 5.20
N THR A 29 -11.10 3.46 5.75
CA THR A 29 -10.77 3.23 7.16
C THR A 29 -11.67 4.03 8.10
N ARG A 30 -12.10 5.23 7.71
CA ARG A 30 -13.07 6.00 8.51
C ARG A 30 -14.42 5.30 8.62
N ASN A 31 -14.84 4.60 7.57
CA ASN A 31 -16.08 3.80 7.57
C ASN A 31 -15.88 2.43 8.23
N HIS A 32 -14.67 1.87 8.12
CA HIS A 32 -14.29 0.55 8.63
C HIS A 32 -12.93 0.61 9.33
N PRO A 33 -12.87 1.04 10.60
CA PRO A 33 -11.61 1.19 11.33
C PRO A 33 -10.88 -0.14 11.55
N GLU A 34 -11.59 -1.26 11.49
CA GLU A 34 -11.00 -2.61 11.50
C GLU A 34 -10.02 -2.86 10.35
N LEU A 35 -10.22 -2.22 9.19
CA LEU A 35 -9.34 -2.37 8.03
C LEU A 35 -8.03 -1.59 8.19
N ALA A 36 -7.95 -0.64 9.14
CA ALA A 36 -6.73 0.14 9.36
C ALA A 36 -5.54 -0.77 9.66
N GLU A 37 -5.77 -1.74 10.54
CA GLU A 37 -4.73 -2.64 11.03
C GLU A 37 -4.31 -3.62 9.93
N ASP A 38 -5.25 -4.11 9.13
CA ASP A 38 -4.97 -4.94 7.95
C ASP A 38 -4.14 -4.18 6.92
N PHE A 39 -4.49 -2.93 6.60
CA PHE A 39 -3.72 -2.11 5.66
C PHE A 39 -2.30 -1.83 6.14
N ILE A 40 -2.14 -1.43 7.41
CA ILE A 40 -0.82 -1.15 7.98
C ILE A 40 0.00 -2.45 8.01
N THR A 41 -0.60 -3.56 8.43
CA THR A 41 0.06 -4.86 8.52
C THR A 41 0.48 -5.35 7.14
N ALA A 42 -0.38 -5.24 6.13
CA ALA A 42 -0.05 -5.59 4.76
C ALA A 42 1.14 -4.76 4.28
N LEU A 43 1.07 -3.43 4.39
CA LEU A 43 2.14 -2.52 3.94
C LEU A 43 3.48 -2.80 4.64
N GLN A 44 3.46 -3.05 5.96
CA GLN A 44 4.66 -3.42 6.72
C GLN A 44 5.22 -4.77 6.29
N LYS A 45 4.36 -5.75 6.00
CA LYS A 45 4.78 -7.04 5.42
C LYS A 45 5.43 -6.84 4.06
N GLY A 46 4.87 -5.99 3.20
CA GLY A 46 5.46 -5.62 1.90
C GLY A 46 6.84 -4.97 2.04
N ILE A 47 7.00 -4.02 2.95
CA ILE A 47 8.30 -3.37 3.23
C ILE A 47 9.32 -4.41 3.75
N THR A 48 8.89 -5.30 4.65
CA THR A 48 9.75 -6.34 5.21
C THR A 48 10.17 -7.35 4.14
N ALA A 49 9.24 -7.80 3.31
CA ALA A 49 9.50 -8.70 2.20
C ALA A 49 10.44 -8.06 1.17
N ALA A 50 10.23 -6.78 0.82
CA ALA A 50 11.13 -6.01 -0.03
C ALA A 50 12.54 -5.94 0.56
N SER A 51 12.66 -5.69 1.87
CA SER A 51 13.96 -5.64 2.57
C SER A 51 14.66 -7.00 2.63
N LYS A 52 13.91 -8.11 2.57
CA LYS A 52 14.44 -9.47 2.46
C LYS A 52 14.83 -9.86 1.03
N GLY A 53 14.58 -8.99 0.04
CA GLY A 53 14.81 -9.29 -1.37
C GLY A 53 13.73 -10.16 -2.01
N ASP A 54 12.53 -10.17 -1.42
CA ASP A 54 11.39 -10.92 -1.95
C ASP A 54 10.80 -10.24 -3.19
N ARG A 55 10.78 -10.99 -4.30
CA ARG A 55 10.29 -10.51 -5.60
C ARG A 55 8.77 -10.41 -5.68
N SER A 56 8.02 -11.10 -4.81
CA SER A 56 6.55 -11.02 -4.83
C SER A 56 6.04 -9.61 -4.53
N VAL A 57 6.83 -8.77 -3.83
CA VAL A 57 6.49 -7.35 -3.61
C VAL A 57 6.61 -6.54 -4.90
N VAL A 58 7.56 -6.88 -5.77
CA VAL A 58 7.74 -6.23 -7.08
C VAL A 58 6.54 -6.53 -7.95
N GLU A 59 6.07 -7.78 -7.95
CA GLU A 59 4.87 -8.20 -8.69
C GLU A 59 3.62 -7.49 -8.19
N ALA A 60 3.42 -7.42 -6.87
CA ALA A 60 2.28 -6.71 -6.28
C ALA A 60 2.28 -5.20 -6.63
N VAL A 61 3.44 -4.55 -6.56
CA VAL A 61 3.56 -3.12 -6.92
C VAL A 61 3.37 -2.91 -8.42
N ASN A 62 3.88 -3.82 -9.27
CA ASN A 62 3.67 -3.81 -10.71
C ASN A 62 2.20 -4.04 -11.08
N ALA A 63 1.47 -4.89 -10.35
CA ALA A 63 0.05 -5.11 -10.53
C ALA A 63 -0.78 -3.84 -10.25
N GLY A 64 -0.27 -2.96 -9.39
CA GLY A 64 -0.82 -1.62 -9.17
C GLY A 64 -0.47 -0.59 -10.24
N GLY A 65 0.14 -0.98 -11.38
CA GLY A 65 0.46 -0.07 -12.47
C GLY A 65 1.78 0.69 -12.32
N HIS A 66 2.55 0.43 -11.26
CA HIS A 66 3.89 1.01 -11.09
C HIS A 66 4.95 0.09 -11.65
N GLN A 67 5.69 0.49 -12.69
CA GLN A 67 6.84 -0.29 -13.17
C GLN A 67 8.04 -0.15 -12.22
N VAL A 68 8.19 -1.09 -11.29
CA VAL A 68 9.36 -1.24 -10.43
C VAL A 68 10.18 -2.46 -10.86
N SER A 69 11.51 -2.30 -10.91
CA SER A 69 12.42 -3.36 -11.35
C SER A 69 13.14 -4.04 -10.20
N THR A 70 13.20 -3.37 -9.05
CA THR A 70 13.91 -3.86 -7.86
C THR A 70 13.00 -3.94 -6.64
N THR A 71 13.33 -4.87 -5.75
CA THR A 71 12.64 -5.00 -4.45
C THR A 71 12.79 -3.75 -3.61
N LYS A 72 13.92 -3.04 -3.74
CA LYS A 72 14.17 -1.76 -3.08
C LYS A 72 13.17 -0.70 -3.52
N GLU A 73 12.98 -0.52 -4.84
CA GLU A 73 11.97 0.41 -5.36
C GLU A 73 10.56 0.02 -4.93
N ALA A 74 10.22 -1.28 -4.97
CA ALA A 74 8.92 -1.75 -4.50
C ALA A 74 8.68 -1.45 -3.01
N GLY A 75 9.69 -1.63 -2.17
CA GLY A 75 9.68 -1.25 -0.76
C GLY A 75 9.51 0.26 -0.55
N GLU A 76 10.20 1.08 -1.34
CA GLU A 76 10.06 2.55 -1.31
C GLU A 76 8.64 2.99 -1.68
N ARG A 77 7.99 2.32 -2.65
CA ARG A 77 6.58 2.57 -3.00
C ARG A 77 5.64 2.22 -1.86
N CYS A 78 5.83 1.07 -1.21
CA CYS A 78 5.05 0.66 -0.04
C CYS A 78 5.21 1.64 1.12
N LEU A 79 6.45 2.08 1.39
CA LEU A 79 6.75 3.03 2.45
C LEU A 79 6.16 4.41 2.17
N LYS A 80 6.22 4.86 0.91
CA LYS A 80 5.58 6.10 0.47
C LYS A 80 4.06 6.04 0.63
N LEU A 81 3.43 4.93 0.25
CA LEU A 81 1.99 4.71 0.43
C LEU A 81 1.59 4.75 1.91
N LEU A 82 2.34 4.08 2.79
CA LEU A 82 2.10 4.09 4.23
C LEU A 82 2.23 5.49 4.83
N ALA A 83 3.23 6.27 4.38
CA ALA A 83 3.43 7.64 4.82
C ALA A 83 2.28 8.56 4.39
N LEU A 84 1.82 8.44 3.14
CA LEU A 84 0.67 9.17 2.61
C LEU A 84 -0.61 8.81 3.35
N TYR A 85 -0.87 7.51 3.55
CA TYR A 85 -2.02 7.02 4.30
C TYR A 85 -2.03 7.54 5.73
N SER A 86 -0.90 7.45 6.45
CA SER A 86 -0.75 7.98 7.80
C SER A 86 -0.97 9.49 7.86
N ARG A 87 -0.56 10.22 6.83
CA ARG A 87 -0.79 11.67 6.72
C ARG A 87 -2.27 11.96 6.50
N SER A 88 -2.94 11.22 5.63
CA SER A 88 -4.39 11.36 5.37
C SER A 88 -5.24 11.03 6.59
N LEU A 89 -4.81 10.09 7.44
CA LEU A 89 -5.45 9.83 8.73
C LEU A 89 -5.29 11.02 9.71
N ARG A 90 -4.12 11.67 9.74
CA ARG A 90 -3.85 12.81 10.64
C ARG A 90 -4.44 14.13 10.16
N HIS A 91 -4.61 14.34 8.86
CA HIS A 91 -5.18 15.55 8.25
C HIS A 91 -6.71 15.53 8.24
N THR A 92 -7.32 15.23 9.39
CA THR A 92 -8.75 15.44 9.59
C THR A 92 -8.98 16.76 10.35
N PRO A 93 -9.77 17.71 9.80
CA PRO A 93 -10.27 18.87 10.55
C PRO A 93 -11.26 18.46 11.64
#